data_AF-W2SQ99-F1
#
_entry.id   AF-W2SQ99-F1
#
_cell.length_a   1.000
_cell.length_b   1.000
_cell.length_c   1.000
_cell.angle_alpha   90.00
_cell.angle_beta   90.00
_cell.angle_gamma   90.00
#
_symmetry.space_group_name_H-M   'P 1'
#
loop_
_entity.id
_entity.type
_entity.pdbx_description
1 polymer ?
#
loop_
_entity_poly.entity_id
_entity_poly.type
_entity_poly.pdbx_seq_one_letter_code
_entity_poly.pdbx_strand_id
1 'polypeptide(L)'
;MQRLKGKHGRFRCHLSGKRVDFTARTVISPDPNMHIDEIGVPIHIALTLTFPEIVNGMNLEQMKKLVLAGPDVHPGANYVLESSTGRRYMLK
;
A
#
# COMPACT_ATOMS: atom_id res chain seq x y z
N MET A 1 -17.21 33.54 -5.46
CA MET A 1 -15.73 33.39 -5.56
C MET A 1 -15.05 32.81 -4.29
N GLN A 2 -15.74 32.69 -3.16
CA GLN A 2 -15.15 32.35 -1.85
C GLN A 2 -14.58 30.92 -1.72
N ARG A 3 -15.02 29.98 -2.56
CA ARG A 3 -14.60 28.55 -2.49
C ARG A 3 -13.26 28.24 -3.16
N LEU A 4 -12.80 29.12 -4.06
CA LEU A 4 -11.56 28.90 -4.83
C LEU A 4 -10.33 29.50 -4.14
N LYS A 5 -10.51 30.63 -3.43
CA LYS A 5 -9.43 31.40 -2.81
C LYS A 5 -9.25 31.03 -1.33
N GLY A 6 -8.06 31.32 -0.79
CA GLY A 6 -7.73 31.12 0.62
C GLY A 6 -7.02 29.80 0.94
N LYS A 7 -6.53 29.68 2.17
CA LYS A 7 -5.77 28.49 2.64
C LYS A 7 -6.62 27.21 2.58
N HIS A 8 -7.90 27.30 2.89
CA HIS A 8 -8.88 26.19 2.81
C HIS A 8 -9.65 26.15 1.48
N GLY A 9 -9.28 26.99 0.51
CA GLY A 9 -9.91 27.01 -0.82
C GLY A 9 -9.55 25.77 -1.64
N ARG A 10 -10.35 25.46 -2.67
CA ARG A 10 -10.15 24.27 -3.51
C ARG A 10 -8.79 24.23 -4.22
N PHE A 11 -8.25 25.38 -4.63
CA PHE A 11 -6.93 25.41 -5.28
C PHE A 11 -5.83 24.88 -4.37
N ARG A 12 -5.74 25.34 -3.12
CA ARG A 12 -4.64 24.95 -2.23
C ARG A 12 -4.87 23.60 -1.52
N CYS A 13 -6.10 23.32 -1.06
CA CYS A 13 -6.40 22.11 -0.28
C CYS A 13 -6.83 20.88 -1.09
N HIS A 14 -7.12 21.01 -2.39
CA HIS A 14 -7.59 19.89 -3.19
C HIS A 14 -6.80 19.69 -4.49
N LEU A 15 -6.27 20.77 -5.09
CA LEU A 15 -5.47 20.70 -6.32
C LEU A 15 -3.96 20.72 -6.03
N SER A 16 -3.46 21.68 -5.23
CA SER A 16 -2.02 21.77 -4.92
C SER A 16 -1.54 20.79 -3.85
N GLY A 17 -2.41 20.38 -2.93
CA GLY A 17 -2.08 19.41 -1.89
C GLY A 17 -3.32 18.63 -1.48
N LYS A 18 -3.29 17.31 -1.65
CA LYS A 18 -4.39 16.39 -1.32
C LYS A 18 -3.86 15.28 -0.41
N ARG A 19 -4.74 14.70 0.41
CA ARG A 19 -4.44 13.43 1.09
C ARG A 19 -4.35 12.32 0.05
N VAL A 20 -3.37 11.44 0.24
CA VAL A 20 -3.07 10.31 -0.65
C VAL A 20 -3.20 9.01 0.13
N ASP A 21 -3.69 7.99 -0.56
CA ASP A 21 -3.78 6.62 -0.05
C ASP A 21 -2.41 5.93 -0.16
N PHE A 22 -2.26 4.75 0.46
CA PHE A 22 -1.02 3.96 0.46
C PHE A 22 0.21 4.67 1.03
N THR A 23 0.02 5.44 2.10
CA THR A 23 1.13 6.07 2.84
C THR A 23 1.09 5.70 4.31
N ALA A 24 2.26 5.63 4.94
CA ALA A 24 2.40 5.40 6.37
C ALA A 24 3.41 6.38 6.98
N ARG A 25 3.33 6.60 8.30
CA ARG A 25 4.23 7.46 9.06
C ARG A 25 4.52 6.83 10.41
N THR A 26 5.77 6.85 10.84
CA THR A 26 6.22 6.30 12.13
C THR A 26 7.35 7.15 12.71
N VAL A 27 7.68 6.92 13.97
CA VAL A 27 8.85 7.51 14.65
C VAL A 27 10.11 6.80 14.16
N ILE A 28 11.18 7.57 13.94
CA ILE A 28 12.49 7.04 13.51
C ILE A 28 13.34 6.60 14.70
N SER A 29 14.13 5.55 14.52
CA SER A 29 15.13 5.07 15.50
C SER A 29 16.42 4.74 14.76
N PRO A 30 17.60 5.01 15.34
CA PRO A 30 18.87 4.71 14.69
C PRO A 30 19.18 3.20 14.72
N ASP A 31 19.63 2.64 13.59
CA ASP A 31 20.16 1.26 13.48
C ASP A 31 21.46 1.26 12.65
N PRO A 32 22.63 0.93 13.25
CA PRO A 32 23.91 0.95 12.55
C PRO A 32 24.15 -0.28 11.65
N ASN A 33 23.31 -1.32 11.70
CA ASN A 33 23.51 -2.54 10.91
C ASN A 33 22.87 -2.45 9.51
N MET A 34 22.06 -1.43 9.24
CA MET A 34 21.40 -1.23 7.96
C MET A 34 22.32 -0.57 6.94
N HIS A 35 22.18 -0.98 5.67
CA HIS A 35 22.83 -0.28 4.58
C HIS A 35 22.21 1.10 4.35
N ILE A 36 22.96 1.99 3.68
CA ILE A 36 22.55 3.37 3.40
C ILE A 36 21.23 3.45 2.59
N ASP A 37 20.98 2.43 1.77
CA ASP A 37 19.81 2.36 0.88
C ASP A 37 18.62 1.60 1.51
N GLU A 38 18.75 1.12 2.76
CA GLU A 38 17.75 0.31 3.44
C GLU A 38 16.96 1.11 4.48
N ILE A 39 15.72 0.66 4.75
CA ILE A 39 14.88 1.20 5.80
C ILE A 39 14.09 0.10 6.50
N GLY A 40 14.01 0.18 7.83
CA GLY A 40 13.17 -0.70 8.63
C GLY A 40 11.69 -0.35 8.51
N VAL A 41 10.88 -1.31 8.05
CA VAL A 41 9.42 -1.17 8.01
C VAL A 41 8.79 -2.07 9.07
N PRO A 42 8.00 -1.51 10.01
CA PRO A 42 7.24 -2.30 10.98
C PRO A 42 6.27 -3.30 10.32
N ILE A 43 6.15 -4.50 10.91
CA ILE A 43 5.29 -5.58 10.40
C ILE A 43 3.82 -5.12 10.25
N HIS A 44 3.31 -4.34 11.19
CA HIS A 44 1.93 -3.84 11.14
C HIS A 44 1.67 -2.94 9.91
N ILE A 45 2.67 -2.16 9.49
CA ILE A 45 2.60 -1.32 8.28
C ILE A 45 2.65 -2.22 7.05
N ALA A 46 3.56 -3.21 7.03
CA ALA A 46 3.73 -4.13 5.92
C ALA A 46 2.48 -5.01 5.65
N LEU A 47 1.70 -5.35 6.67
CA LEU A 47 0.42 -6.05 6.53
C LEU A 47 -0.69 -5.16 5.94
N THR A 48 -0.64 -3.85 6.21
CA THR A 48 -1.68 -2.91 5.81
C THR A 48 -1.44 -2.36 4.40
N LEU A 49 -0.19 -2.02 4.08
CA LEU A 49 0.19 -1.48 2.77
C LEU A 49 0.29 -2.61 1.76
N THR A 50 -0.49 -2.52 0.68
CA THR A 50 -0.51 -3.53 -0.39
C THR A 50 0.01 -2.95 -1.68
N PHE A 51 0.69 -3.79 -2.46
CA PHE A 51 1.08 -3.49 -3.84
C PHE A 51 0.31 -4.39 -4.81
N PRO A 52 -0.32 -3.83 -5.87
CA PRO A 52 -0.99 -4.64 -6.88
C PRO A 52 0.05 -5.23 -7.85
N GLU A 53 0.31 -6.53 -7.74
CA GLU A 53 1.14 -7.27 -8.69
C GLU A 53 0.28 -8.01 -9.72
N ILE A 54 0.67 -7.93 -11.00
CA ILE A 54 -0.02 -8.63 -12.09
C ILE A 54 0.51 -10.07 -12.14
N VAL A 55 -0.42 -11.03 -12.14
CA VAL A 55 -0.09 -12.45 -12.22
C VAL A 55 0.32 -12.81 -13.65
N ASN A 56 1.52 -13.37 -13.76
CA ASN A 56 2.17 -13.86 -14.97
C ASN A 56 2.54 -15.35 -14.79
N GLY A 57 2.96 -16.02 -15.86
CA GLY A 57 3.36 -17.44 -15.78
C GLY A 57 4.53 -17.70 -14.83
N MET A 58 5.42 -16.73 -14.62
CA MET A 58 6.62 -16.87 -13.78
C MET A 58 6.35 -16.70 -12.28
N ASN A 59 5.47 -15.77 -11.89
CA ASN A 59 5.18 -15.47 -10.48
C ASN A 59 3.94 -16.23 -9.95
N LEU A 60 3.26 -17.02 -10.79
CA LEU A 60 2.02 -17.71 -10.45
C LEU A 60 2.14 -18.57 -9.17
N GLU A 61 3.21 -19.35 -9.04
CA GLU A 61 3.40 -20.21 -7.87
C GLU A 61 3.64 -19.41 -6.59
N GLN A 62 4.39 -18.32 -6.67
CA GLN A 62 4.66 -17.44 -5.54
C GLN A 62 3.39 -16.72 -5.10
N MET A 63 2.63 -16.16 -6.05
CA MET A 63 1.36 -15.48 -5.77
C MET A 63 0.33 -16.40 -5.14
N LYS A 64 0.23 -17.66 -5.60
CA LYS A 64 -0.64 -18.67 -4.97
C LYS A 64 -0.27 -18.90 -3.50
N LYS A 65 1.02 -19.01 -3.17
CA LYS A 65 1.48 -19.19 -1.79
C LYS A 65 1.08 -18.00 -0.90
N LEU A 66 1.22 -16.77 -1.40
CA LEU A 66 0.82 -15.56 -0.67
C LEU A 66 -0.69 -15.49 -0.41
N VAL A 67 -1.50 -15.88 -1.40
CA VAL A 67 -2.97 -15.94 -1.25
C VAL A 67 -3.37 -17.00 -0.21
N LEU A 68 -2.69 -18.15 -0.18
CA LEU A 68 -2.94 -19.21 0.80
C LEU A 68 -2.51 -18.82 2.23
N ALA A 69 -1.44 -18.04 2.38
CA ALA A 69 -1.00 -17.52 3.68
C ALA A 69 -2.01 -16.56 4.31
N GLY A 70 -2.82 -15.88 3.48
CA GLY A 70 -3.87 -14.98 3.92
C GLY A 70 -3.37 -13.58 4.33
N PRO A 71 -4.24 -12.75 4.92
CA PRO A 71 -3.97 -11.34 5.19
C PRO A 71 -3.31 -11.06 6.55
N ASP A 72 -3.38 -11.98 7.51
CA ASP A 72 -2.97 -11.69 8.90
C ASP A 72 -1.48 -12.01 9.17
N VAL A 73 -0.78 -12.69 8.26
CA VAL A 73 0.65 -13.07 8.40
C VAL A 73 1.45 -12.51 7.22
N HIS A 74 2.61 -11.91 7.53
CA HIS A 74 3.55 -11.42 6.51
C HIS A 74 4.63 -12.49 6.25
N PRO A 75 4.93 -12.85 4.99
CA PRO A 75 4.36 -12.33 3.74
C PRO A 75 3.01 -12.98 3.38
N GLY A 76 2.05 -12.17 2.92
CA GLY A 76 0.67 -12.59 2.63
C GLY A 76 -0.04 -11.64 1.66
N ALA A 77 -1.31 -11.90 1.39
CA ALA A 77 -2.14 -11.12 0.47
C ALA A 77 -3.49 -10.73 1.09
N ASN A 78 -4.00 -9.55 0.70
CA ASN A 78 -5.25 -9.03 1.26
C ASN A 78 -6.47 -9.29 0.36
N TYR A 79 -6.30 -9.18 -0.95
CA TYR A 79 -7.39 -9.38 -1.90
C TYR A 79 -6.85 -9.74 -3.28
N VAL A 80 -7.70 -10.40 -4.07
CA VAL A 80 -7.45 -10.72 -5.47
C VAL A 80 -8.39 -9.91 -6.35
N LEU A 81 -7.86 -9.33 -7.42
CA LEU A 81 -8.65 -8.64 -8.44
C LEU A 81 -8.71 -9.51 -9.69
N GLU A 82 -9.92 -9.77 -10.16
CA GLU A 82 -10.13 -10.44 -11.43
C GLU A 82 -9.99 -9.44 -12.60
N SER A 83 -9.09 -9.73 -13.54
CA SER A 83 -8.79 -8.81 -14.65
C SER A 83 -9.93 -8.65 -15.66
N SER A 84 -10.83 -9.64 -15.79
CA SER A 84 -11.91 -9.64 -16.79
C SER A 84 -13.14 -8.88 -16.32
N THR A 85 -13.53 -9.07 -15.07
CA THR A 85 -14.78 -8.52 -14.50
C THR A 85 -14.54 -7.32 -13.58
N GLY A 86 -13.29 -7.09 -13.16
CA GLY A 86 -12.96 -6.11 -12.13
C GLY A 86 -13.45 -6.51 -10.74
N ARG A 87 -13.92 -7.75 -10.54
CA ARG A 87 -14.39 -8.21 -9.22
C ARG A 87 -13.23 -8.33 -8.26
N ARG A 88 -13.46 -7.84 -7.03
CA ARG A 88 -12.52 -7.92 -5.92
C ARG A 88 -12.96 -9.01 -4.96
N TYR A 89 -12.11 -10.01 -4.79
CA TYR A 89 -12.27 -11.07 -3.80
C TYR A 89 -11.40 -10.73 -2.61
N MET A 90 -12.01 -10.38 -1.48
CA MET A 90 -11.27 -10.15 -0.23
C MET A 90 -10.96 -11.50 0.41
N LEU A 91 -9.76 -11.65 0.95
CA LEU A 91 -9.33 -12.85 1.67
C LEU A 91 -9.72 -12.80 3.17
N LYS A 92 -10.46 -11.75 3.56
CA LYS A 92 -11.00 -11.49 4.89
C LYS A 92 -12.48 -11.16 4.78
#